data_AF-A0A9J6E6S5-F1
#
_entry.id   AF-A0A9J6E6S5-F1
#
_cell.length_a   1.000
_cell.length_b   1.000
_cell.length_c   1.000
_cell.angle_alpha   90.00
_cell.angle_beta   90.00
_cell.angle_gamma   90.00
#
_symmetry.space_group_name_H-M   'P 1'
#
loop_
_entity.id
_entity.type
_entity.pdbx_description
1 polymer ?
#
loop_
_entity_poly.entity_id
_entity_poly.type
_entity_poly.pdbx_seq_one_letter_code
_entity_poly.pdbx_strand_id
1 'polypeptide(L)'
;MEKVQCLKVHFLKIDAAAQDAGVVMILSSLSTLSLEAVKSAAPGCLLWQQTYIFRDRSITQSLIERAAANGFSAIVVTADSPVPGDSVLRHSHLAVLPRGFRYL
;
A
#
# COMPACT_ATOMS: atom_id res chain seq x y z
N MET A 1 8.10 -19.84 4.52
CA MET A 1 8.58 -18.82 3.54
C MET A 1 7.72 -18.80 2.29
N GLU A 2 7.37 -19.95 1.71
CA GLU A 2 6.64 -20.07 0.43
C GLU A 2 5.27 -19.34 0.38
N LYS A 3 4.44 -19.43 1.43
CA LYS A 3 3.14 -18.72 1.50
C LYS A 3 3.28 -17.19 1.54
N VAL A 4 4.35 -16.67 2.14
CA VAL A 4 4.61 -15.21 2.20
C VAL A 4 4.93 -14.69 0.79
N GLN A 5 5.66 -15.48 0.02
CA GLN A 5 6.02 -15.17 -1.36
C GLN A 5 4.79 -15.21 -2.28
N CYS A 6 3.93 -16.22 -2.12
CA CYS A 6 2.73 -16.38 -2.95
C CYS A 6 1.74 -15.19 -2.84
N LEU A 7 1.57 -14.63 -1.64
CA LEU A 7 0.70 -13.46 -1.43
C LEU A 7 1.32 -12.18 -2.01
N LYS A 8 2.64 -11.96 -1.84
CA LYS A 8 3.33 -10.83 -2.48
C LYS A 8 3.19 -10.87 -4.00
N VAL A 9 3.28 -12.06 -4.59
CA VAL A 9 3.07 -12.28 -6.02
C VAL A 9 1.62 -11.98 -6.45
N HIS A 10 0.62 -12.22 -5.59
CA HIS A 10 -0.77 -11.88 -5.91
C HIS A 10 -1.00 -10.36 -6.01
N PHE A 11 -0.41 -9.57 -5.10
CA PHE A 11 -0.58 -8.12 -5.15
C PHE A 11 0.05 -7.50 -6.41
N LEU A 12 1.24 -7.97 -6.82
CA LEU A 12 1.87 -7.50 -8.06
C LEU A 12 1.07 -7.84 -9.32
N LYS A 13 0.28 -8.92 -9.30
CA LYS A 13 -0.63 -9.26 -10.41
C LYS A 13 -1.79 -8.26 -10.53
N ILE A 14 -2.24 -7.67 -9.42
CA ILE A 14 -3.29 -6.64 -9.44
C ILE A 14 -2.77 -5.37 -10.11
N ASP A 15 -1.52 -5.00 -9.81
CA ASP A 15 -0.88 -3.82 -10.42
C ASP A 15 -0.75 -3.98 -11.94
N ALA A 16 -0.31 -5.15 -12.40
CA ALA A 16 -0.25 -5.48 -13.84
C ALA A 16 -1.65 -5.48 -14.48
N ALA A 17 -2.66 -6.04 -13.82
CA ALA A 17 -4.03 -6.03 -14.33
C ALA A 17 -4.60 -4.60 -14.43
N ALA A 18 -4.29 -3.74 -13.46
CA ALA A 18 -4.70 -2.33 -13.50
C ALA A 18 -4.04 -1.57 -14.65
N GLN A 19 -2.76 -1.86 -14.92
CA GLN A 19 -2.06 -1.34 -16.09
C GLN A 19 -2.72 -1.78 -17.40
N ASP A 20 -3.00 -3.08 -17.55
CA ASP A 20 -3.62 -3.62 -18.76
C ASP A 20 -5.03 -3.06 -19.00
N ALA A 21 -5.77 -2.82 -17.91
CA ALA A 21 -7.09 -2.20 -17.96
C ALA A 21 -7.04 -0.66 -18.15
N GLY A 22 -5.87 -0.03 -18.05
CA GLY A 22 -5.72 1.42 -18.16
C GLY A 22 -6.39 2.19 -17.02
N VAL A 23 -6.54 1.58 -15.85
CA VAL A 23 -7.19 2.20 -14.68
C VAL A 23 -6.18 2.67 -13.65
N VAL A 24 -6.62 3.60 -12.79
CA VAL A 24 -5.82 4.09 -11.66
C VAL A 24 -5.70 3.00 -10.59
N MET A 25 -4.49 2.78 -10.10
CA MET A 25 -4.25 1.98 -8.90
C MET A 25 -3.83 2.89 -7.75
N ILE A 26 -4.53 2.76 -6.62
CA ILE A 26 -4.22 3.50 -5.39
C ILE A 26 -3.54 2.54 -4.42
N LEU A 27 -2.27 2.77 -4.13
CA LEU A 27 -1.51 1.98 -3.18
C LEU A 27 -1.70 2.52 -1.77
N SER A 28 -1.91 1.65 -0.78
CA SER A 28 -2.07 2.08 0.62
C SER A 28 -0.73 2.24 1.33
N SER A 29 -0.64 3.23 2.23
CA SER A 29 0.46 3.33 3.21
C SER A 29 0.57 2.13 4.14
N LEU A 30 -0.46 1.29 4.23
CA LEU A 30 -0.47 0.02 4.97
C LEU A 30 -0.33 -1.20 4.03
N SER A 31 0.24 -1.02 2.84
CA SER A 31 0.59 -2.12 1.95
C SER A 31 1.77 -2.93 2.51
N THR A 32 1.92 -4.17 2.06
CA THR A 32 3.08 -5.04 2.37
C THR A 32 4.09 -5.13 1.22
N LEU A 33 3.83 -4.42 0.12
CA LEU A 33 4.72 -4.24 -1.02
C LEU A 33 5.30 -2.84 -1.00
N SER A 34 6.59 -2.71 -1.30
CA SER A 34 7.24 -1.40 -1.39
C SER A 34 6.78 -0.60 -2.61
N LEU A 35 6.88 0.74 -2.55
CA LEU A 35 6.55 1.65 -3.65
C LEU A 35 7.33 1.27 -4.91
N GLU A 36 8.60 0.94 -4.72
CA GLU A 36 9.55 0.56 -5.75
C GLU A 36 9.18 -0.79 -6.38
N ALA A 37 8.74 -1.76 -5.56
CA ALA A 37 8.30 -3.07 -6.04
C ALA A 37 7.04 -2.96 -6.91
N VAL A 38 6.06 -2.15 -6.48
CA VAL A 38 4.82 -1.89 -7.23
C VAL A 38 5.14 -1.19 -8.55
N LYS A 39 5.95 -0.13 -8.52
CA LYS A 39 6.34 0.59 -9.74
C LYS A 39 7.13 -0.30 -10.71
N SER A 40 8.00 -1.16 -10.20
CA SER A 40 8.78 -2.11 -11.01
C SER A 40 7.89 -3.16 -11.68
N ALA A 41 6.87 -3.66 -10.98
CA ALA A 41 5.95 -4.66 -11.53
C ALA A 41 4.97 -4.08 -12.56
N ALA A 42 4.58 -2.81 -12.42
CA ALA A 42 3.64 -2.15 -13.31
C ALA A 42 4.14 -0.75 -13.71
N PRO A 43 5.21 -0.65 -14.52
CA PRO A 43 5.87 0.63 -14.82
C PRO A 43 4.96 1.60 -15.59
N GLY A 44 4.00 1.09 -16.37
CA GLY A 44 3.05 1.87 -17.15
C GLY A 44 1.74 2.19 -16.42
N CYS A 45 1.53 1.66 -15.21
CA CYS A 45 0.31 1.93 -14.45
C CYS A 45 0.27 3.38 -13.94
N LEU A 46 -0.93 3.98 -13.94
CA LEU A 46 -1.17 5.26 -13.28
C LEU A 46 -1.35 5.02 -11.77
N LEU A 47 -0.30 5.31 -11.01
CA LEU A 47 -0.22 5.02 -9.57
C LEU A 47 -0.48 6.26 -8.72
N TRP A 48 -1.35 6.14 -7.73
CA TRP A 48 -1.57 7.11 -6.66
C TRP A 48 -1.20 6.52 -5.31
N GLN A 49 -0.68 7.34 -4.40
CA GLN A 49 -0.30 6.89 -3.06
C GLN A 49 -1.30 7.38 -2.03
N GLN A 50 -1.98 6.45 -1.38
CA GLN A 50 -2.85 6.73 -0.25
C GLN A 50 -2.04 6.76 1.05
N THR A 51 -2.29 7.76 1.88
CA THR A 51 -1.60 7.93 3.16
C THR A 51 -2.53 8.44 4.27
N TYR A 52 -2.22 8.02 5.48
CA TYR A 52 -2.69 8.66 6.71
C TYR A 52 -1.65 9.68 7.18
N ILE A 53 -2.11 10.72 7.86
CA ILE A 53 -1.20 11.65 8.52
C ILE A 53 -0.73 11.04 9.84
N PHE A 54 0.41 10.34 9.80
CA PHE A 54 1.00 9.68 10.96
C PHE A 54 1.45 10.69 12.00
N ARG A 55 1.31 10.36 13.30
CA ARG A 55 1.74 11.21 14.42
C ARG A 55 3.19 11.69 14.23
N ASP A 56 4.07 10.78 13.85
CA ASP A 56 5.40 11.12 13.36
C ASP A 56 5.31 11.60 11.91
N ARG A 57 5.55 12.91 11.72
CA ARG A 57 5.48 13.55 10.40
C ARG A 57 6.62 13.12 9.49
N SER A 58 7.74 12.64 10.03
CA SER A 58 8.85 12.14 9.22
C SER A 58 8.46 10.93 8.39
N ILE A 59 7.59 10.06 8.91
CA ILE A 59 7.05 8.89 8.20
C ILE A 59 6.20 9.36 7.00
N THR A 60 5.29 10.31 7.25
CA THR A 60 4.40 10.83 6.20
C THR A 60 5.21 11.54 5.12
N GLN A 61 6.18 12.35 5.52
CA GLN A 61 7.09 13.05 4.60
C GLN A 61 7.91 12.08 3.76
N SER A 62 8.58 11.12 4.40
CA SER A 62 9.39 10.10 3.71
C SER A 62 8.56 9.32 2.69
N LEU A 63 7.30 8.98 3.03
CA LEU A 63 6.43 8.26 2.12
C LEU A 63 6.04 9.10 0.89
N ILE A 64 5.74 10.38 1.08
CA ILE A 64 5.40 11.30 -0.02
C ILE A 64 6.61 11.53 -0.92
N GLU A 65 7.79 11.77 -0.34
CA GLU A 65 9.04 11.96 -1.08
C GLU A 65 9.38 10.71 -1.92
N ARG A 66 9.27 9.51 -1.31
CA ARG A 66 9.47 8.25 -2.03
C ARG A 66 8.44 8.04 -3.13
N ALA A 67 7.17 8.36 -2.89
CA ALA A 67 6.13 8.24 -3.90
C ALA A 67 6.41 9.15 -5.11
N ALA A 68 6.77 10.42 -4.84
CA ALA A 68 7.15 11.37 -5.88
C ALA A 68 8.37 10.87 -6.68
N ALA A 69 9.41 10.36 -5.99
CA ALA A 69 10.60 9.80 -6.63
C ALA A 69 10.31 8.56 -7.50
N ASN A 70 9.24 7.81 -7.21
CA ASN A 70 8.83 6.64 -7.98
C ASN A 70 7.74 6.95 -9.04
N GLY A 71 7.44 8.22 -9.29
CA GLY A 71 6.51 8.64 -10.34
C GLY A 71 5.03 8.42 -10.02
N PHE A 72 4.67 8.39 -8.73
CA PHE A 72 3.27 8.43 -8.32
C PHE A 72 2.69 9.81 -8.66
N SER A 73 1.51 9.82 -9.29
CA SER A 73 0.94 11.05 -9.87
C SER A 73 0.08 11.86 -8.88
N ALA A 74 -0.36 11.24 -7.78
CA ALA A 74 -1.17 11.93 -6.77
C ALA A 74 -1.00 11.30 -5.38
N ILE A 75 -1.30 12.11 -4.36
CA ILE A 75 -1.41 11.68 -2.96
C ILE A 75 -2.88 11.72 -2.55
N VAL A 76 -3.38 10.61 -2.02
CA VAL A 76 -4.74 10.48 -1.48
C VAL A 76 -4.66 10.49 0.05
N VAL A 77 -5.12 11.58 0.67
CA VAL A 77 -5.09 11.70 2.13
C VAL A 77 -6.38 11.14 2.72
N THR A 78 -6.28 10.11 3.56
CA THR A 78 -7.42 9.54 4.26
C THR A 78 -7.58 10.21 5.62
N ALA A 79 -8.66 10.98 5.78
CA ALA A 79 -8.93 11.80 6.97
C ALA A 79 -10.10 11.28 7.82
N ASP A 80 -10.83 10.27 7.35
CA ASP A 80 -12.04 9.74 8.00
C ASP A 80 -11.77 8.78 9.17
N SER A 81 -10.54 8.30 9.31
CA SER A 81 -10.16 7.25 10.27
C SER A 81 -9.12 7.73 11.28
N PRO A 82 -9.44 8.73 12.15
CA PRO A 82 -8.50 9.20 13.18
C PRO A 82 -8.28 8.17 14.29
N VAL A 83 -9.23 7.25 14.47
CA VAL A 83 -9.16 6.10 15.37
C VAL A 83 -9.51 4.82 14.61
N PRO A 84 -8.92 3.66 14.95
CA PRO A 84 -9.32 2.41 14.33
C PRO A 84 -10.80 2.12 14.60
N GLY A 85 -11.53 1.74 13.56
CA GLY A 85 -12.95 1.37 13.67
C GLY A 85 -13.18 0.18 14.61
N ASP A 86 -14.39 0.10 15.16
CA ASP A 86 -14.76 -0.90 16.14
C ASP A 86 -15.43 -2.12 15.48
N SER A 87 -14.62 -2.94 14.81
CA SER A 87 -15.11 -4.13 14.11
C SER A 87 -14.99 -5.40 14.97
N VAL A 88 -15.86 -6.38 14.72
CA VAL A 88 -15.75 -7.72 15.34
C VAL A 88 -14.39 -8.35 15.05
N LEU A 89 -13.85 -8.10 13.85
CA LEU A 89 -12.52 -8.59 13.45
C LEU A 89 -11.41 -8.02 14.34
N ARG A 90 -11.51 -6.76 14.76
CA ARG A 90 -10.52 -6.12 15.64
C ARG A 90 -10.42 -6.80 17.01
N HIS A 91 -11.54 -7.33 17.50
CA HIS A 91 -11.60 -8.06 18.76
C HIS A 91 -11.20 -9.53 18.62
N SER A 92 -10.90 -9.98 17.40
CA SER A 92 -10.48 -11.35 17.11
C SER A 92 -8.99 -11.42 16.80
N HIS A 93 -8.40 -12.62 16.90
CA HIS A 93 -7.01 -12.85 16.48
C HIS A 93 -6.80 -12.80 14.96
N LEU A 94 -7.86 -12.60 14.16
CA LEU A 94 -7.82 -12.62 12.70
C LEU A 94 -7.30 -11.31 12.09
N ALA A 95 -7.21 -10.23 12.87
CA ALA A 95 -6.72 -8.92 12.41
C ALA A 95 -5.19 -8.74 12.52
N VAL A 96 -4.43 -9.83 12.68
CA VAL A 96 -2.97 -9.79 12.85
C VAL A 96 -2.27 -10.16 11.55
N LEU A 97 -1.31 -9.33 11.16
CA LEU A 97 -0.49 -9.59 9.98
C LEU A 97 0.30 -10.90 10.16
N PRO A 98 0.29 -11.83 9.18
CA PRO A 98 1.01 -13.09 9.30
C PRO A 98 2.51 -12.87 9.51
N ARG A 99 3.16 -13.77 10.26
CA ARG A 99 4.61 -13.67 10.51
C ARG A 99 5.40 -13.62 9.18
N GLY A 100 6.36 -12.71 9.12
CA GLY A 100 7.21 -12.51 7.94
C GLY A 100 6.71 -11.43 6.97
N PHE A 101 5.52 -10.88 7.19
CA PHE A 101 5.08 -9.66 6.52
C PHE A 101 5.36 -8.43 7.40
N ARG A 102 5.58 -7.31 6.73
CA ARG A 102 5.70 -5.98 7.34
C ARG A 102 4.93 -5.02 6.45
N TYR A 103 4.40 -3.97 7.07
CA TYR A 103 3.94 -2.81 6.32
C TYR A 103 5.13 -2.09 5.70
N LEU A 104 4.82 -1.35 4.64
CA LEU A 104 5.74 -0.56 3.81
C LEU A 104 6.55 0.45 4.61
#